data_AF-A0A0D8XLJ6-F1
#
_entry.id   AF-A0A0D8XLJ6-F1
#
_cell.length_a   1.000
_cell.length_b   1.000
_cell.length_c   1.000
_cell.angle_alpha   90.00
_cell.angle_beta   90.00
_cell.angle_gamma   90.00
#
_symmetry.space_group_name_H-M   'P 1'
#
loop_
_entity.id
_entity.type
_entity.pdbx_description
1 polymer ?
#
loop_
_entity_poly.entity_id
_entity_poly.type
_entity_poly.pdbx_seq_one_letter_code
_entity_poly.pdbx_strand_id
1 'polypeptide(L)'
;MNIEVYKKRQKTKAAKPLFYETSNCQRIVLNIALYSIKIQHLQSKVDSKTETIVKLGKNIESIQEENGHMKMRSLTLERNMERLEMEVYKYSTNEIDMKSKSQMEKQRLMDEVENLKKELAVVLKENKELKAEKIDLQNDCKLFRQRIAKYEISSLDNLSSTVGSDIITSRKEISNANNDELGKYEKLYNEFKQIETDLHTVLGIKEELVMERDVLVKKVERLNTEISYLLNGDPRRIVEDLDSLLAENRFLKARLDSANEESETMKATLSKYRSMTESRPSTENLVTGCETTLRQKSCVAVVNMKQIRELLSSHAIELDENDYKAITAILLDLCNDKQMALTHLRRANKVLGNRVSEVESHIAALEAKSQNANLNKQE
;
A
#
# COMPACT_ATOMS: atom_id res chain seq x y z
N MET A 1 -54.15 86.95 71.01
CA MET A 1 -54.84 86.33 69.86
C MET A 1 -54.19 86.56 68.48
N ASN A 2 -53.23 87.49 68.31
CA ASN A 2 -52.66 87.83 66.99
C ASN A 2 -51.37 87.09 66.56
N ILE A 3 -50.68 86.39 67.47
CA ILE A 3 -49.40 85.71 67.14
C ILE A 3 -49.64 84.33 66.50
N GLU A 4 -50.68 83.60 66.92
CA GLU A 4 -51.00 82.28 66.38
C GLU A 4 -51.54 82.32 64.95
N VAL A 5 -52.38 83.31 64.61
CA VAL A 5 -52.89 83.48 63.24
C VAL A 5 -51.77 83.85 62.26
N TYR A 6 -50.80 84.66 62.71
CA TYR A 6 -49.64 85.01 61.90
C TYR A 6 -48.67 83.83 61.70
N LYS A 7 -48.42 83.03 62.75
CA LYS A 7 -47.66 81.77 62.64
C LYS A 7 -48.34 80.75 61.73
N LYS A 8 -49.67 80.64 61.77
CA LYS A 8 -50.46 79.73 60.91
C LYS A 8 -50.46 80.19 59.44
N ARG A 9 -50.56 81.51 59.18
CA ARG A 9 -50.40 82.10 57.83
C ARG A 9 -48.97 82.02 57.28
N GLN A 10 -47.94 82.14 58.10
CA GLN A 10 -46.55 81.92 57.65
C GLN A 10 -46.27 80.44 57.37
N LYS A 11 -46.74 79.50 58.22
CA LYS A 11 -46.63 78.06 57.95
C LYS A 11 -47.34 77.64 56.66
N THR A 12 -48.52 78.19 56.37
CA THR A 12 -49.26 77.89 55.14
C THR A 12 -48.69 78.56 53.89
N LYS A 13 -48.03 79.72 54.01
CA LYS A 13 -47.26 80.33 52.90
C LYS A 13 -45.94 79.60 52.62
N ALA A 14 -45.28 79.06 53.64
CA ALA A 14 -44.06 78.25 53.48
C ALA A 14 -44.32 76.83 52.95
N ALA A 15 -45.50 76.24 53.22
CA ALA A 15 -45.86 74.89 52.78
C ALA A 15 -46.23 74.78 51.29
N LYS A 16 -46.72 75.84 50.65
CA LYS A 16 -47.07 75.87 49.22
C LYS A 16 -45.87 75.68 48.26
N PRO A 17 -44.73 76.36 48.44
CA PRO A 17 -43.55 76.12 47.60
C PRO A 17 -42.97 74.71 47.84
N LEU A 18 -42.97 74.22 49.09
CA LEU A 18 -42.52 72.86 49.42
C LEU A 18 -43.35 71.78 48.71
N PHE A 19 -44.68 71.92 48.63
CA PHE A 19 -45.53 70.96 47.92
C PHE A 19 -45.25 70.92 46.41
N TYR A 20 -45.04 72.08 45.79
CA TYR A 20 -44.69 72.21 44.37
C TYR A 20 -43.30 71.61 44.07
N GLU A 21 -42.32 71.83 44.95
CA GLU A 21 -41.00 71.21 44.85
C GLU A 21 -41.06 69.68 45.00
N THR A 22 -41.82 69.13 45.96
CA THR A 22 -42.02 67.68 46.05
C THR A 22 -42.69 67.08 44.82
N SER A 23 -43.68 67.78 44.23
CA SER A 23 -44.35 67.32 43.00
C SER A 23 -43.41 67.35 41.79
N ASN A 24 -42.51 68.33 41.70
CA ASN A 24 -41.49 68.39 40.65
C ASN A 24 -40.41 67.32 40.86
N CYS A 25 -39.96 67.07 42.09
CA CYS A 25 -39.05 65.98 42.41
C CYS A 25 -39.65 64.62 42.04
N GLN A 26 -40.93 64.37 42.34
CA GLN A 26 -41.61 63.13 41.93
C GLN A 26 -41.68 62.96 40.41
N ARG A 27 -41.94 64.03 39.65
CA ARG A 27 -41.90 63.99 38.17
C ARG A 27 -40.50 63.69 37.63
N ILE A 28 -39.46 64.26 38.23
CA ILE A 28 -38.07 63.99 37.85
C ILE A 28 -37.71 62.53 38.12
N VAL A 29 -38.06 62.00 39.30
CA VAL A 29 -37.82 60.59 39.65
C VAL A 29 -38.56 59.64 38.70
N LEU A 30 -39.82 59.94 38.36
CA LEU A 30 -40.59 59.13 37.41
C LEU A 30 -39.96 59.15 36.00
N ASN A 31 -39.50 60.31 35.54
CA ASN A 31 -38.79 60.44 34.27
C ASN A 31 -37.46 59.68 34.28
N ILE A 32 -36.68 59.76 35.36
CA ILE A 32 -35.43 58.99 35.51
C ILE A 32 -35.72 57.48 35.45
N ALA A 33 -36.78 57.01 36.13
CA ALA A 33 -37.18 55.61 36.08
C ALA A 33 -37.59 55.16 34.66
N LEU A 34 -38.36 55.99 33.94
CA LEU A 34 -38.73 55.73 32.54
C LEU A 34 -37.50 55.69 31.61
N TYR A 35 -36.55 56.61 31.77
CA TYR A 35 -35.30 56.60 31.01
C TYR A 35 -34.45 55.38 31.35
N SER A 36 -34.39 54.96 32.62
CA SER A 36 -33.66 53.77 33.05
C SER A 36 -34.22 52.50 32.40
N ILE A 37 -35.55 52.33 32.36
CA ILE A 37 -36.21 51.21 31.67
C ILE A 37 -35.91 51.24 30.16
N LYS A 38 -35.95 52.42 29.55
CA LYS A 38 -35.64 52.57 28.12
C LYS A 38 -34.18 52.24 27.80
N ILE A 39 -33.25 52.62 28.67
CA ILE A 39 -31.83 52.26 28.56
C ILE A 39 -31.64 50.74 28.67
N GLN A 40 -32.28 50.09 29.66
CA GLN A 40 -32.22 48.62 29.81
C GLN A 40 -32.76 47.89 28.58
N HIS A 41 -33.88 48.34 28.01
CA HIS A 41 -34.43 47.75 26.79
C HIS A 41 -33.49 47.92 25.58
N LEU A 42 -32.90 49.10 25.41
CA LEU A 42 -31.91 49.34 24.35
C LEU A 42 -30.66 48.47 24.56
N GLN A 43 -30.21 48.29 25.79
CA GLN A 43 -29.06 47.46 26.13
C GLN A 43 -29.31 46.00 25.80
N SER A 44 -30.45 45.42 26.23
CA SER A 44 -30.84 44.06 25.84
C SER A 44 -30.92 43.87 24.32
N LYS A 45 -31.39 44.89 23.59
CA LYS A 45 -31.44 44.85 22.11
C LYS A 45 -30.05 44.90 21.48
N VAL A 46 -29.11 45.65 22.07
CA VAL A 46 -27.71 45.68 21.64
C VAL A 46 -27.05 44.33 21.94
N ASP A 47 -27.29 43.75 23.11
CA ASP A 47 -26.70 42.47 23.51
C ASP A 47 -27.16 41.33 22.59
N SER A 48 -28.46 41.25 22.29
CA SER A 48 -29.02 40.24 21.36
C SER A 48 -28.45 40.39 19.93
N LYS A 49 -28.28 41.63 19.45
CA LYS A 49 -27.66 41.88 18.16
C LYS A 49 -26.17 41.51 18.16
N THR A 50 -25.45 41.84 19.23
CA THR A 50 -24.03 41.47 19.42
C THR A 50 -23.87 39.96 19.41
N GLU A 51 -24.70 39.23 20.14
CA GLU A 51 -24.68 37.76 20.16
C GLU A 51 -24.94 37.17 18.76
N THR A 52 -25.90 37.75 18.02
CA THR A 52 -26.19 37.34 16.63
C THR A 52 -24.99 37.57 15.72
N ILE A 53 -24.31 38.72 15.83
CA ILE A 53 -23.10 39.03 15.07
C ILE A 53 -21.98 38.02 15.40
N VAL A 54 -21.79 37.68 16.68
CA VAL A 54 -20.79 36.68 17.10
C VAL A 54 -21.10 35.30 16.52
N LYS A 55 -22.37 34.88 16.53
CA LYS A 55 -22.79 33.61 15.91
C LYS A 55 -22.54 33.60 14.41
N LEU A 56 -22.88 34.68 13.71
CA LEU A 56 -22.61 34.81 12.28
C LEU A 56 -21.10 34.80 11.99
N GLY A 57 -20.29 35.46 12.81
CA GLY A 57 -18.82 35.44 12.71
C GLY A 57 -18.28 34.01 12.78
N LYS A 58 -18.70 33.24 13.80
CA LYS A 58 -18.30 31.82 13.95
C LYS A 58 -18.75 30.96 12.76
N ASN A 59 -19.96 31.18 12.24
CA ASN A 59 -20.43 30.44 11.08
C ASN A 59 -19.62 30.78 9.81
N ILE A 60 -19.24 32.04 9.63
CA ILE A 60 -18.39 32.47 8.50
C ILE A 60 -17.00 31.83 8.62
N GLU A 61 -16.40 31.83 9.80
CA GLU A 61 -15.10 31.18 10.05
C GLU A 61 -15.17 29.67 9.72
N SER A 62 -16.20 28.98 10.21
CA SER A 62 -16.41 27.56 9.92
C SER A 62 -16.56 27.27 8.42
N ILE A 63 -17.32 28.10 7.69
CA ILE A 63 -17.47 27.98 6.24
C ILE A 63 -16.15 28.26 5.51
N GLN A 64 -15.35 29.22 5.99
CA GLN A 64 -14.03 29.52 5.42
C GLN A 64 -13.05 28.36 5.59
N GLU A 65 -13.03 27.72 6.76
CA GLU A 65 -12.25 26.51 7.01
C GLU A 65 -12.68 25.36 6.09
N GLU A 66 -13.99 25.10 6.01
CA GLU A 66 -14.55 24.05 5.15
C GLU A 66 -14.20 24.27 3.67
N ASN A 67 -14.33 25.51 3.19
CA ASN A 67 -13.95 25.89 1.83
C ASN A 67 -12.43 25.70 1.59
N GLY A 68 -11.60 26.01 2.57
CA GLY A 68 -10.16 25.73 2.54
C GLY A 68 -9.87 24.23 2.38
N HIS A 69 -10.53 23.38 3.16
CA HIS A 69 -10.41 21.93 3.05
C HIS A 69 -10.90 21.41 1.69
N MET A 70 -12.03 21.89 1.18
CA MET A 70 -12.54 21.53 -0.14
C MET A 70 -11.56 21.90 -1.25
N LYS A 71 -10.98 23.10 -1.19
CA LYS A 71 -9.98 23.55 -2.17
C LYS A 71 -8.72 22.68 -2.17
N MET A 72 -8.21 22.34 -0.98
CA MET A 72 -7.06 21.44 -0.87
C MET A 72 -7.37 20.04 -1.42
N ARG A 73 -8.56 19.50 -1.13
CA ARG A 73 -9.01 18.22 -1.67
C ARG A 73 -9.13 18.25 -3.19
N SER A 74 -9.68 19.33 -3.76
CA SER A 74 -9.78 19.53 -5.21
C SER A 74 -8.40 19.51 -5.87
N LEU A 75 -7.44 20.26 -5.33
CA LEU A 75 -6.06 20.30 -5.85
C LEU A 75 -5.35 18.95 -5.76
N THR A 76 -5.65 18.14 -4.74
CA THR A 76 -5.11 16.78 -4.65
C THR A 76 -5.74 15.86 -5.70
N LEU A 77 -7.05 15.97 -5.93
CA LEU A 77 -7.75 15.19 -6.96
C LEU A 77 -7.24 15.54 -8.36
N GLU A 78 -7.03 16.82 -8.66
CA GLU A 78 -6.52 17.31 -9.94
C GLU A 78 -5.12 16.71 -10.24
N ARG A 79 -4.19 16.76 -9.28
CA ARG A 79 -2.87 16.11 -9.39
C ARG A 79 -2.94 14.59 -9.55
N ASN A 80 -3.96 13.95 -8.98
CA ASN A 80 -4.15 12.51 -9.13
C ASN A 80 -4.68 12.19 -10.53
N MET A 81 -5.60 13.00 -11.07
CA MET A 81 -6.10 12.85 -12.44
C MET A 81 -4.98 13.04 -13.45
N GLU A 82 -4.16 14.09 -13.33
CA GLU A 82 -3.01 14.32 -14.22
C GLU A 82 -2.03 13.13 -14.24
N ARG A 83 -1.76 12.54 -13.06
CA ARG A 83 -0.91 11.34 -12.96
C ARG A 83 -1.53 10.13 -13.66
N LEU A 84 -2.83 9.91 -13.46
CA LEU A 84 -3.56 8.82 -14.11
C LEU A 84 -3.63 9.01 -15.62
N GLU A 85 -3.86 10.21 -16.13
CA GLU A 85 -3.87 10.52 -17.56
C GLU A 85 -2.51 10.21 -18.21
N MET A 86 -1.41 10.59 -17.55
CA MET A 86 -0.06 10.25 -18.00
C MET A 86 0.20 8.75 -18.03
N GLU A 87 -0.33 8.02 -17.05
CA GLU A 87 -0.17 6.57 -16.96
C GLU A 87 -0.99 5.85 -18.04
N VAL A 88 -2.24 6.27 -18.26
CA VAL A 88 -3.10 5.79 -19.35
C VAL A 88 -2.44 6.04 -20.71
N TYR A 89 -1.86 7.21 -20.92
CA TYR A 89 -1.14 7.51 -22.17
C TYR A 89 0.06 6.58 -22.40
N LYS A 90 0.84 6.29 -21.35
CA LYS A 90 1.95 5.32 -21.42
C LYS A 90 1.46 3.92 -21.76
N TYR A 91 0.39 3.45 -21.14
CA TYR A 91 -0.19 2.13 -21.44
C TYR A 91 -0.70 2.04 -22.88
N SER A 92 -1.41 3.05 -23.35
CA SER A 92 -1.89 3.12 -24.74
C SER A 92 -0.74 3.07 -25.75
N THR A 93 0.34 3.82 -25.49
CA THR A 93 1.54 3.83 -26.34
C THR A 93 2.22 2.45 -26.38
N ASN A 94 2.36 1.80 -25.22
CA ASN A 94 2.95 0.46 -25.11
C ASN A 94 2.09 -0.61 -25.80
N GLU A 95 0.76 -0.51 -25.72
CA GLU A 95 -0.16 -1.43 -26.40
C GLU A 95 0.02 -1.35 -27.92
N ILE A 96 0.13 -0.13 -28.46
CA ILE A 96 0.37 0.09 -29.89
C ILE A 96 1.71 -0.50 -30.33
N ASP A 97 2.79 -0.27 -29.56
CA ASP A 97 4.12 -0.82 -29.86
C ASP A 97 4.13 -2.35 -29.82
N MET A 98 3.53 -2.97 -28.79
CA MET A 98 3.41 -4.42 -28.68
C MET A 98 2.61 -5.03 -29.83
N LYS A 99 1.50 -4.40 -30.21
CA LYS A 99 0.67 -4.84 -31.35
C LYS A 99 1.43 -4.72 -32.67
N SER A 100 2.18 -3.64 -32.86
CA SER A 100 3.02 -3.43 -34.04
C SER A 100 4.11 -4.50 -34.14
N LYS A 101 4.85 -4.76 -33.05
CA LYS A 101 5.88 -5.81 -32.98
C LYS A 101 5.32 -7.19 -33.27
N SER A 102 4.20 -7.55 -32.64
CA SER A 102 3.53 -8.83 -32.87
C SER A 102 3.05 -8.98 -34.32
N GLN A 103 2.54 -7.90 -34.93
CA GLN A 103 2.13 -7.91 -36.33
C GLN A 103 3.31 -8.06 -37.30
N MET A 104 4.43 -7.40 -37.04
CA MET A 104 5.66 -7.58 -37.82
C MET A 104 6.23 -8.99 -37.70
N GLU A 105 6.26 -9.56 -36.49
CA GLU A 105 6.71 -10.93 -36.25
C GLU A 105 5.82 -11.94 -36.96
N LYS A 106 4.49 -11.77 -36.88
CA LYS A 106 3.53 -12.59 -37.62
C LYS A 106 3.78 -12.52 -39.12
N GLN A 107 4.02 -11.33 -39.67
CA GLN A 107 4.30 -11.18 -41.10
C GLN A 107 5.59 -11.90 -41.49
N ARG A 108 6.66 -11.73 -40.71
CA ARG A 108 7.94 -12.40 -40.94
C ARG A 108 7.81 -13.92 -40.94
N LEU A 109 7.07 -14.49 -39.98
CA LEU A 109 6.82 -15.93 -39.92
C LEU A 109 5.98 -16.41 -41.10
N MET A 110 5.00 -15.62 -41.56
CA MET A 110 4.24 -15.97 -42.77
C MET A 110 5.13 -15.99 -44.02
N ASP A 111 6.02 -15.01 -44.16
CA ASP A 111 6.97 -14.94 -45.28
C ASP A 111 7.97 -16.11 -45.24
N GLU A 112 8.44 -16.50 -44.06
CA GLU A 112 9.32 -17.65 -43.86
C GLU A 112 8.63 -18.97 -44.20
N VAL A 113 7.39 -19.17 -43.76
CA VAL A 113 6.58 -20.34 -44.13
C VAL A 113 6.37 -20.40 -45.65
N GLU A 114 6.14 -19.28 -46.30
CA GLU A 114 5.98 -19.23 -47.76
C GLU A 114 7.28 -19.57 -48.49
N ASN A 115 8.43 -19.11 -47.99
CA ASN A 115 9.74 -19.47 -48.53
C ASN A 115 10.03 -20.96 -48.36
N LEU A 116 9.79 -21.54 -47.18
CA LEU A 116 9.96 -22.97 -46.92
C LEU A 116 9.05 -23.82 -47.81
N LYS A 117 7.82 -23.38 -48.09
CA LYS A 117 6.93 -24.05 -49.04
C LYS A 117 7.48 -24.07 -50.46
N LYS A 118 8.07 -22.95 -50.91
CA LYS A 118 8.72 -22.88 -52.23
C LYS A 118 9.92 -23.80 -52.32
N GLU A 119 10.77 -23.79 -51.29
CA GLU A 119 11.94 -24.67 -51.22
C GLU A 119 11.52 -26.15 -51.21
N LEU A 120 10.52 -26.51 -50.41
CA LEU A 120 9.95 -27.86 -50.40
C LEU A 120 9.42 -28.26 -51.80
N ALA A 121 8.76 -27.35 -52.51
CA ALA A 121 8.27 -27.63 -53.86
C ALA A 121 9.40 -27.89 -54.86
N VAL A 122 10.52 -27.15 -54.76
CA VAL A 122 11.73 -27.35 -55.57
C VAL A 122 12.34 -28.72 -55.28
N VAL A 123 12.57 -29.04 -54.01
CA VAL A 123 13.14 -30.33 -53.59
C VAL A 123 12.26 -31.50 -54.02
N LEU A 124 10.93 -31.38 -53.92
CA LEU A 124 10.00 -32.40 -54.39
C LEU A 124 10.06 -32.60 -55.91
N LYS A 125 10.28 -31.53 -56.68
CA LYS A 125 10.46 -31.62 -58.13
C LYS A 125 11.76 -32.34 -58.47
N GLU A 126 12.86 -31.95 -57.85
CA GLU A 126 14.16 -32.60 -58.01
C GLU A 126 14.09 -34.10 -57.65
N ASN A 127 13.43 -34.44 -56.54
CA ASN A 127 13.24 -35.83 -56.13
C ASN A 127 12.44 -36.65 -57.16
N LYS A 128 11.45 -36.04 -57.84
CA LYS A 128 10.71 -36.70 -58.93
C LYS A 128 11.59 -36.90 -60.16
N GLU A 129 12.40 -35.92 -60.52
CA GLU A 129 13.34 -36.00 -61.64
C GLU A 129 14.38 -37.10 -61.40
N LEU A 130 14.99 -37.13 -60.22
CA LEU A 130 15.94 -38.19 -59.82
C LEU A 130 15.29 -39.58 -59.82
N LYS A 131 14.02 -39.70 -59.41
CA LYS A 131 13.28 -40.96 -59.49
C LYS A 131 13.03 -41.41 -60.92
N ALA A 132 12.73 -40.49 -61.84
CA ALA A 132 12.56 -40.80 -63.25
C ALA A 132 13.89 -41.26 -63.87
N GLU A 133 14.98 -40.53 -63.61
CA GLU A 133 16.33 -40.89 -64.06
C GLU A 133 16.74 -42.27 -63.54
N LYS A 134 16.44 -42.58 -62.27
CA LYS A 134 16.67 -43.91 -61.71
C LYS A 134 15.93 -45.01 -62.48
N ILE A 135 14.68 -44.79 -62.87
CA ILE A 135 13.88 -45.76 -63.63
C ILE A 135 14.47 -45.95 -65.03
N ASP A 136 14.87 -44.87 -65.69
CA ASP A 136 15.47 -44.93 -67.02
C ASP A 136 16.80 -45.70 -67.00
N LEU A 137 17.68 -45.40 -66.04
CA LEU A 137 18.93 -46.15 -65.84
C LEU A 137 18.69 -47.64 -65.53
N GLN A 138 17.63 -47.96 -64.77
CA GLN A 138 17.24 -49.35 -64.53
C GLN A 138 16.77 -50.06 -65.81
N ASN A 139 16.04 -49.38 -66.68
CA ASN A 139 15.60 -49.92 -67.96
C ASN A 139 16.78 -50.13 -68.91
N ASP A 140 17.71 -49.16 -68.97
CA ASP A 140 18.95 -49.28 -69.73
C ASP A 140 19.78 -50.47 -69.24
N CYS A 141 19.92 -50.65 -67.93
CA CYS A 141 20.58 -51.82 -67.36
C CYS A 141 19.94 -53.15 -67.80
N LYS A 142 18.60 -53.21 -67.90
CA LYS A 142 17.90 -54.41 -68.40
C LYS A 142 18.19 -54.65 -69.89
N LEU A 143 18.18 -53.61 -70.70
CA LEU A 143 18.51 -53.69 -72.13
C LEU A 143 19.96 -54.13 -72.33
N PHE A 144 20.90 -53.59 -71.55
CA PHE A 144 22.29 -54.02 -71.59
C PHE A 144 22.44 -55.50 -71.21
N ARG A 145 21.79 -55.95 -70.12
CA ARG A 145 21.78 -57.38 -69.74
C ARG A 145 21.22 -58.27 -70.85
N GLN A 146 20.11 -57.87 -71.48
CA GLN A 146 19.51 -58.63 -72.59
C GLN A 146 20.44 -58.66 -73.82
N ARG A 147 21.11 -57.55 -74.13
CA ARG A 147 22.07 -57.47 -75.23
C ARG A 147 23.28 -58.38 -74.98
N ILE A 148 23.84 -58.35 -73.76
CA ILE A 148 24.94 -59.24 -73.35
C ILE A 148 24.52 -60.70 -73.52
N ALA A 149 23.36 -61.11 -72.98
CA ALA A 149 22.87 -62.48 -73.11
C ALA A 149 22.67 -62.92 -74.58
N LYS A 150 22.16 -62.03 -75.45
CA LYS A 150 22.06 -62.32 -76.89
C LYS A 150 23.43 -62.51 -77.55
N TYR A 151 24.42 -61.68 -77.21
CA TYR A 151 25.79 -61.81 -77.72
C TYR A 151 26.44 -63.11 -77.25
N GLU A 152 26.28 -63.50 -75.98
CA GLU A 152 26.79 -64.75 -75.44
C GLU A 152 26.20 -65.96 -76.14
N ILE A 153 24.87 -65.98 -76.39
CA ILE A 153 24.21 -67.05 -77.13
C ILE A 153 24.68 -67.10 -78.59
N SER A 154 24.79 -65.94 -79.25
CA SER A 154 25.27 -65.88 -80.64
C SER A 154 26.76 -66.27 -80.77
N SER A 155 27.56 -66.02 -79.73
CA SER A 155 28.95 -66.47 -79.60
C SER A 155 29.02 -67.99 -79.41
N LEU A 156 28.14 -68.57 -78.60
CA LEU A 156 27.99 -70.02 -78.41
C LEU A 156 27.54 -70.74 -79.69
N ASP A 157 26.63 -70.17 -80.47
CA ASP A 157 26.21 -70.71 -81.77
C ASP A 157 27.34 -70.64 -82.81
N ASN A 158 28.13 -69.56 -82.81
CA ASN A 158 29.31 -69.43 -83.68
C ASN A 158 30.48 -70.35 -83.25
N LEU A 159 30.54 -70.80 -81.99
CA LEU A 159 31.57 -71.72 -81.51
C LEU A 159 31.35 -73.18 -81.96
N SER A 160 30.17 -73.52 -82.49
CA SER A 160 29.97 -74.78 -83.24
C SER A 160 30.59 -74.75 -84.64
N SER A 161 31.17 -73.63 -85.08
CA SER A 161 31.77 -73.49 -86.41
C SER A 161 32.96 -72.54 -86.45
N THR A 162 33.85 -72.55 -85.46
CA THR A 162 35.28 -72.23 -85.69
C THR A 162 36.08 -72.44 -84.41
N VAL A 163 36.93 -73.47 -84.45
CA VAL A 163 38.00 -73.68 -83.48
C VAL A 163 39.11 -72.67 -83.75
N GLY A 164 39.47 -71.91 -82.70
CA GLY A 164 40.81 -71.37 -82.55
C GLY A 164 40.93 -69.85 -82.64
N SER A 165 40.96 -69.18 -81.48
CA SER A 165 41.89 -68.06 -81.17
C SER A 165 41.68 -67.39 -79.79
N ASP A 166 40.77 -67.83 -78.92
CA ASP A 166 40.26 -66.94 -77.84
C ASP A 166 40.70 -67.21 -76.39
N ILE A 167 41.94 -67.67 -76.19
CA ILE A 167 42.50 -67.84 -74.84
C ILE A 167 42.91 -66.48 -74.21
N ILE A 168 43.13 -65.43 -75.02
CA ILE A 168 43.54 -64.10 -74.54
C ILE A 168 42.34 -63.18 -74.25
N THR A 169 41.22 -63.37 -74.96
CA THR A 169 39.96 -62.61 -74.84
C THR A 169 39.16 -63.01 -73.59
N SER A 170 39.08 -64.31 -73.28
CA SER A 170 38.36 -64.84 -72.10
C SER A 170 38.91 -64.31 -70.76
N ARG A 171 40.23 -64.07 -70.66
CA ARG A 171 40.85 -63.51 -69.45
C ARG A 171 40.57 -62.01 -69.27
N LYS A 172 40.33 -61.30 -70.39
CA LYS A 172 39.99 -59.87 -70.40
C LYS A 172 38.51 -59.64 -70.11
N GLU A 173 37.62 -60.53 -70.56
CA GLU A 173 36.18 -60.48 -70.26
C GLU A 173 35.87 -60.82 -68.80
N ILE A 174 36.54 -61.81 -68.20
CA ILE A 174 36.44 -62.10 -66.76
C ILE A 174 36.98 -60.93 -65.92
N SER A 175 38.08 -60.31 -66.35
CA SER A 175 38.60 -59.10 -65.70
C SER A 175 37.65 -57.90 -65.81
N ASN A 176 36.96 -57.75 -66.94
CA ASN A 176 36.01 -56.65 -67.14
C ASN A 176 34.70 -56.87 -66.36
N ALA A 177 34.18 -58.10 -66.30
CA ALA A 177 32.99 -58.43 -65.50
C ALA A 177 33.23 -58.25 -63.99
N ASN A 178 34.40 -58.66 -63.50
CA ASN A 178 34.79 -58.43 -62.11
C ASN A 178 34.93 -56.93 -61.78
N ASN A 179 35.45 -56.12 -62.71
CA ASN A 179 35.53 -54.67 -62.55
C ASN A 179 34.13 -54.00 -62.55
N ASP A 180 33.19 -54.50 -63.37
CA ASP A 180 31.82 -53.99 -63.44
C ASP A 180 30.97 -54.36 -62.21
N GLU A 181 31.18 -55.53 -61.61
CA GLU A 181 30.58 -55.89 -60.32
C GLU A 181 31.19 -55.09 -59.17
N LEU A 182 32.51 -54.89 -59.18
CA LEU A 182 33.19 -54.06 -58.19
C LEU A 182 32.66 -52.62 -58.21
N GLY A 183 32.47 -52.03 -59.39
CA GLY A 183 31.91 -50.68 -59.53
C GLY A 183 30.45 -50.56 -59.07
N LYS A 184 29.63 -51.62 -59.20
CA LYS A 184 28.28 -51.66 -58.61
C LYS A 184 28.33 -51.74 -57.10
N TYR A 185 29.25 -52.54 -56.56
CA TYR A 185 29.48 -52.65 -55.12
C TYR A 185 29.94 -51.31 -54.53
N GLU A 186 30.86 -50.61 -55.19
CA GLU A 186 31.31 -49.27 -54.76
C GLU A 186 30.17 -48.25 -54.78
N LYS A 187 29.31 -48.26 -55.81
CA LYS A 187 28.12 -47.39 -55.85
C LYS A 187 27.16 -47.69 -54.71
N LEU A 188 26.84 -48.96 -54.48
CA LEU A 188 25.94 -49.37 -53.40
C LEU A 188 26.53 -49.05 -52.01
N TYR A 189 27.85 -49.20 -51.86
CA TYR A 189 28.57 -48.82 -50.65
C TYR A 189 28.56 -47.31 -50.42
N ASN A 190 28.70 -46.51 -51.47
CA ASN A 190 28.59 -45.06 -51.38
C ASN A 190 27.15 -44.61 -51.03
N GLU A 191 26.14 -45.25 -51.62
CA GLU A 191 24.73 -45.01 -51.24
C GLU A 191 24.46 -45.39 -49.78
N PHE A 192 24.98 -46.55 -49.32
CA PHE A 192 24.88 -46.96 -47.93
C PHE A 192 25.52 -45.94 -46.99
N LYS A 193 26.72 -45.47 -47.33
CA LYS A 193 27.45 -44.46 -46.55
C LYS A 193 26.71 -43.12 -46.53
N GLN A 194 26.09 -42.73 -47.64
CA GLN A 194 25.25 -41.53 -47.71
C GLN A 194 24.01 -41.65 -46.81
N ILE A 195 23.32 -42.79 -46.85
CA ILE A 195 22.16 -43.05 -45.98
C ILE A 195 22.58 -43.04 -44.51
N GLU A 196 23.76 -43.57 -44.18
CA GLU A 196 24.32 -43.55 -42.83
C GLU A 196 24.56 -42.10 -42.34
N THR A 197 25.12 -41.23 -43.20
CA THR A 197 25.31 -39.81 -42.87
C THR A 197 24.00 -39.05 -42.75
N ASP A 198 23.03 -39.33 -43.62
CA ASP A 198 21.71 -38.71 -43.59
C ASP A 198 20.96 -39.11 -42.32
N LEU A 199 21.05 -40.38 -41.92
CA LEU A 199 20.46 -40.88 -40.68
C LEU A 199 21.04 -40.19 -39.44
N HIS A 200 22.37 -40.01 -39.38
CA HIS A 200 23.01 -39.26 -38.30
C HIS A 200 22.54 -37.81 -38.25
N THR A 201 22.41 -37.17 -39.41
CA THR A 201 21.92 -35.79 -39.52
C THR A 201 20.47 -35.67 -39.03
N VAL A 202 19.59 -36.58 -39.46
CA VAL A 202 18.18 -36.62 -39.03
C VAL A 202 18.06 -36.89 -37.53
N LEU A 203 18.91 -37.76 -36.98
CA LEU A 203 18.94 -38.01 -35.53
C LEU A 203 19.36 -36.75 -34.75
N GLY A 204 20.35 -36.00 -35.22
CA GLY A 204 20.75 -34.73 -34.62
C GLY A 204 19.61 -33.70 -34.63
N ILE A 205 18.96 -33.51 -35.78
CA ILE A 205 17.80 -32.60 -35.90
C ILE A 205 16.67 -33.05 -34.96
N LYS A 206 16.41 -34.36 -34.86
CA LYS A 206 15.40 -34.89 -33.94
C LYS A 206 15.74 -34.57 -32.48
N GLU A 207 16.99 -34.69 -32.07
CA GLU A 207 17.44 -34.33 -30.71
C GLU A 207 17.24 -32.84 -30.42
N GLU A 208 17.58 -31.97 -31.37
CA GLU A 208 17.33 -30.52 -31.28
C GLU A 208 15.83 -30.21 -31.10
N LEU A 209 14.96 -30.79 -31.95
CA LEU A 209 13.51 -30.62 -31.85
C LEU A 209 12.95 -31.14 -30.52
N VAL A 210 13.51 -32.24 -30.00
CA VAL A 210 13.16 -32.80 -28.69
C VAL A 210 13.49 -31.81 -27.57
N MET A 211 14.66 -31.18 -27.61
CA MET A 211 15.09 -30.16 -26.65
C MET A 211 14.20 -28.91 -26.72
N GLU A 212 13.89 -28.41 -27.93
CA GLU A 212 12.99 -27.27 -28.11
C GLU A 212 11.59 -27.55 -27.56
N ARG A 213 11.05 -28.74 -27.86
CA ARG A 213 9.76 -29.20 -27.33
C ARG A 213 9.77 -29.26 -25.80
N ASP A 214 10.86 -29.71 -25.17
CA ASP A 214 10.96 -29.74 -23.70
C ASP A 214 11.00 -28.33 -23.10
N VAL A 215 11.68 -27.39 -23.74
CA VAL A 215 11.68 -25.97 -23.33
C VAL A 215 10.28 -25.37 -23.44
N LEU A 216 9.56 -25.65 -24.53
CA LEU A 216 8.19 -25.17 -24.72
C LEU A 216 7.23 -25.78 -23.70
N VAL A 217 7.33 -27.08 -23.42
CA VAL A 217 6.53 -27.74 -22.37
C VAL A 217 6.75 -27.06 -21.02
N LYS A 218 8.00 -26.83 -20.61
CA LYS A 218 8.31 -26.11 -19.36
C LYS A 218 7.78 -24.68 -19.35
N LYS A 219 7.73 -24.02 -20.51
CA LYS A 219 7.15 -22.67 -20.63
C LYS A 219 5.63 -22.70 -20.44
N VAL A 220 4.96 -23.68 -21.06
CA VAL A 220 3.51 -23.89 -20.90
C VAL A 220 3.16 -24.23 -19.46
N GLU A 221 3.90 -25.13 -18.82
CA GLU A 221 3.70 -25.48 -17.41
C GLU A 221 3.80 -24.25 -16.49
N ARG A 222 4.85 -23.44 -16.66
CA ARG A 222 5.03 -22.18 -15.90
C ARG A 222 3.88 -21.20 -16.14
N LEU A 223 3.52 -20.95 -17.39
CA LEU A 223 2.42 -20.04 -17.71
C LEU A 223 1.10 -20.56 -17.14
N ASN A 224 0.86 -21.86 -17.19
CA ASN A 224 -0.33 -22.48 -16.62
C ASN A 224 -0.39 -22.32 -15.10
N THR A 225 0.73 -22.45 -14.40
CA THR A 225 0.79 -22.14 -12.96
C THR A 225 0.52 -20.67 -12.67
N GLU A 226 1.08 -19.74 -13.44
CA GLU A 226 0.83 -18.30 -13.28
C GLU A 226 -0.65 -17.94 -13.53
N ILE A 227 -1.25 -18.50 -14.59
CA ILE A 227 -2.68 -18.33 -14.88
C ILE A 227 -3.54 -18.92 -13.75
N SER A 228 -3.14 -20.08 -13.20
CA SER A 228 -3.83 -20.69 -12.06
C SER A 228 -3.77 -19.79 -10.82
N TYR A 229 -2.65 -19.13 -10.55
CA TYR A 229 -2.54 -18.13 -9.49
C TYR A 229 -3.35 -16.87 -9.77
N LEU A 230 -3.44 -16.42 -11.03
CA LEU A 230 -4.27 -15.26 -11.38
C LEU A 230 -5.77 -15.55 -11.24
N LEU A 231 -6.22 -16.75 -11.64
CA LEU A 231 -7.65 -17.12 -11.61
C LEU A 231 -8.13 -17.57 -10.24
N ASN A 232 -7.33 -18.37 -9.52
CA ASN A 232 -7.72 -18.92 -8.22
C ASN A 232 -7.17 -18.09 -7.04
N GLY A 233 -6.37 -17.07 -7.32
CA GLY A 233 -5.61 -16.30 -6.33
C GLY A 233 -4.28 -16.98 -5.98
N ASP A 234 -3.21 -16.20 -5.89
CA ASP A 234 -1.92 -16.68 -5.41
C ASP A 234 -2.03 -16.98 -3.90
N PRO A 235 -1.84 -18.23 -3.45
CA PRO A 235 -1.89 -18.58 -2.04
C PRO A 235 -0.94 -17.73 -1.18
N ARG A 236 0.21 -17.30 -1.73
CA ARG A 236 1.19 -16.48 -1.01
C ARG A 236 0.65 -15.08 -0.79
N ARG A 237 0.06 -14.49 -1.84
CA ARG A 237 -0.53 -13.16 -1.78
C ARG A 237 -1.74 -13.10 -0.86
N ILE A 238 -2.57 -14.16 -0.84
CA ILE A 238 -3.69 -14.26 0.11
C ILE A 238 -3.20 -14.27 1.56
N VAL A 239 -2.09 -14.99 1.85
CA VAL A 239 -1.50 -15.02 3.19
C VAL A 239 -0.91 -13.65 3.57
N GLU A 240 -0.19 -12.99 2.65
CA GLU A 240 0.35 -11.64 2.88
C GLU A 240 -0.76 -10.60 3.11
N ASP A 241 -1.82 -10.63 2.30
CA ASP A 241 -2.99 -9.75 2.43
C ASP A 241 -3.72 -10.01 3.77
N LEU A 242 -3.84 -11.27 4.19
CA LEU A 242 -4.43 -11.64 5.46
C LEU A 242 -3.61 -11.14 6.66
N ASP A 243 -2.29 -11.29 6.62
CA ASP A 243 -1.39 -10.80 7.67
C ASP A 243 -1.41 -9.27 7.75
N SER A 244 -1.47 -8.58 6.61
CA SER A 244 -1.63 -7.12 6.54
C SER A 244 -2.95 -6.67 7.18
N LEU A 245 -4.08 -7.32 6.83
CA LEU A 245 -5.38 -7.07 7.43
C LEU A 245 -5.40 -7.35 8.93
N LEU A 246 -4.73 -8.41 9.40
CA LEU A 246 -4.61 -8.72 10.83
C LEU A 246 -3.79 -7.67 11.57
N ALA A 247 -2.72 -7.16 10.96
CA ALA A 247 -1.91 -6.09 11.53
C ALA A 247 -2.71 -4.78 11.63
N GLU A 248 -3.45 -4.41 10.57
CA GLU A 248 -4.35 -3.26 10.59
C GLU A 248 -5.44 -3.42 11.65
N ASN A 249 -6.06 -4.59 11.73
CA ASN A 249 -7.09 -4.88 12.73
C ASN A 249 -6.55 -4.74 14.16
N ARG A 250 -5.34 -5.25 14.43
CA ARG A 250 -4.65 -5.08 15.73
C ARG A 250 -4.39 -3.60 16.02
N PHE A 251 -3.93 -2.84 15.03
CA PHE A 251 -3.66 -1.41 15.18
C PHE A 251 -4.94 -0.61 15.48
N LEU A 252 -6.02 -0.86 14.72
CA LEU A 252 -7.31 -0.21 14.93
C LEU A 252 -7.90 -0.56 16.30
N LYS A 253 -7.77 -1.81 16.74
CA LYS A 253 -8.21 -2.24 18.06
C LYS A 253 -7.44 -1.53 19.17
N ALA A 254 -6.12 -1.45 19.07
CA ALA A 254 -5.30 -0.71 20.03
C ALA A 254 -5.67 0.79 20.08
N ARG A 255 -5.98 1.39 18.93
CA ARG A 255 -6.43 2.78 18.84
C ARG A 255 -7.81 2.98 19.48
N LEU A 256 -8.73 2.03 19.29
CA LEU A 256 -10.04 2.03 19.94
C LEU A 256 -9.91 1.89 21.46
N ASP A 257 -9.07 0.97 21.93
CA ASP A 257 -8.82 0.76 23.36
C ASP A 257 -8.24 2.04 24.01
N SER A 258 -7.26 2.69 23.35
CA SER A 258 -6.72 3.98 23.81
C SER A 258 -7.79 5.07 23.89
N ALA A 259 -8.67 5.17 22.88
CA ALA A 259 -9.76 6.14 22.88
C ALA A 259 -10.80 5.86 23.98
N ASN A 260 -11.05 4.58 24.30
CA ASN A 260 -11.91 4.18 25.39
C ASN A 260 -11.29 4.54 26.76
N GLU A 261 -10.00 4.28 26.95
CA GLU A 261 -9.27 4.69 28.18
C GLU A 261 -9.31 6.22 28.36
N GLU A 262 -9.12 7.00 27.29
CA GLU A 262 -9.27 8.46 27.32
C GLU A 262 -10.70 8.89 27.67
N SER A 263 -11.72 8.20 27.13
CA SER A 263 -13.12 8.47 27.48
C SER A 263 -13.41 8.18 28.96
N GLU A 264 -12.91 7.06 29.49
CA GLU A 264 -13.10 6.68 30.88
C GLU A 264 -12.41 7.64 31.85
N THR A 265 -11.15 8.00 31.56
CA THR A 265 -10.41 9.00 32.35
C THR A 265 -11.10 10.36 32.33
N MET A 266 -11.65 10.78 31.19
CA MET A 266 -12.42 12.02 31.08
C MET A 266 -13.73 11.97 31.87
N LYS A 267 -14.46 10.85 31.81
CA LYS A 267 -15.67 10.62 32.63
C LYS A 267 -15.36 10.68 34.12
N ALA A 268 -14.29 10.02 34.56
CA ALA A 268 -13.84 10.07 35.96
C ALA A 268 -13.48 11.50 36.39
N THR A 269 -12.78 12.23 35.52
CA THR A 269 -12.41 13.64 35.76
C THR A 269 -13.64 14.54 35.87
N LEU A 270 -14.61 14.39 34.96
CA LEU A 270 -15.89 15.11 35.02
C LEU A 270 -16.68 14.78 36.28
N SER A 271 -16.73 13.50 36.67
CA SER A 271 -17.37 13.09 37.92
C SER A 271 -16.72 13.75 39.14
N LYS A 272 -15.38 13.84 39.16
CA LYS A 272 -14.63 14.53 40.22
C LYS A 272 -14.98 16.02 40.25
N TYR A 273 -14.95 16.72 39.12
CA TYR A 273 -15.32 18.14 39.05
C TYR A 273 -16.78 18.37 39.47
N ARG A 274 -17.70 17.50 39.04
CA ARG A 274 -19.10 17.55 39.45
C ARG A 274 -19.26 17.42 40.96
N SER A 275 -18.57 16.45 41.57
CA SER A 275 -18.61 16.26 43.02
C SER A 275 -18.01 17.46 43.79
N MET A 276 -16.95 18.08 43.28
CA MET A 276 -16.39 19.31 43.85
C MET A 276 -17.37 20.49 43.75
N THR A 277 -18.10 20.63 42.64
CA THR A 277 -19.11 21.68 42.49
C THR A 277 -20.35 21.44 43.34
N GLU A 278 -20.78 20.18 43.52
CA GLU A 278 -21.94 19.82 44.34
C GLU A 278 -21.61 19.84 45.85
N SER A 279 -20.35 19.59 46.24
CA SER A 279 -19.89 19.66 47.64
C SER A 279 -19.63 21.08 48.15
N ARG A 280 -19.73 22.10 47.30
CA ARG A 280 -19.65 23.51 47.70
C ARG A 280 -21.05 23.96 48.12
N PRO A 281 -21.34 24.19 49.42
CA PRO A 281 -22.65 24.67 49.83
C PRO A 281 -22.90 26.05 49.22
N SER A 282 -24.08 26.20 48.62
CA SER A 282 -24.63 27.45 48.10
C SER A 282 -24.62 28.53 49.18
N THR A 283 -23.65 29.44 49.13
CA THR A 283 -23.69 30.71 49.85
C THR A 283 -24.59 31.70 49.09
N GLU A 284 -25.86 31.36 48.96
CA GLU A 284 -26.93 32.32 48.69
C GLU A 284 -27.83 32.30 49.91
N ASN A 285 -27.47 33.15 50.90
CA ASN A 285 -28.32 33.72 51.96
C ASN A 285 -27.43 34.18 53.14
N LEU A 286 -26.90 35.40 53.06
CA LEU A 286 -26.70 36.20 54.27
C LEU A 286 -26.81 37.70 53.93
N VAL A 287 -28.00 38.23 54.22
CA VAL A 287 -28.31 39.65 54.29
C VAL A 287 -27.92 40.16 55.68
N THR A 288 -27.34 41.36 55.72
CA THR A 288 -27.23 42.30 56.86
C THR A 288 -25.90 42.34 57.65
N GLY A 289 -25.09 43.37 57.33
CA GLY A 289 -24.42 44.25 58.30
C GLY A 289 -23.24 43.71 59.12
N CYS A 290 -22.01 44.04 58.71
CA CYS A 290 -20.95 44.48 59.64
C CYS A 290 -19.78 45.08 58.85
N GLU A 291 -19.43 46.33 59.18
CA GLU A 291 -18.16 46.94 58.80
C GLU A 291 -16.99 46.29 59.55
N THR A 292 -15.79 46.52 59.02
CA THR A 292 -14.46 46.48 59.64
C THR A 292 -13.55 45.25 59.43
N THR A 293 -12.45 45.54 58.73
CA THR A 293 -11.09 45.00 58.88
C THR A 293 -10.74 43.62 58.30
N LEU A 294 -10.06 43.67 57.16
CA LEU A 294 -8.76 43.03 56.92
C LEU A 294 -8.61 41.56 57.32
N ARG A 295 -9.05 40.64 56.46
CA ARG A 295 -8.41 39.32 56.37
C ARG A 295 -8.62 38.64 55.02
N GLN A 296 -8.05 39.24 53.97
CA GLN A 296 -7.73 38.51 52.75
C GLN A 296 -6.59 37.52 53.07
N LYS A 297 -6.89 36.38 53.69
CA LYS A 297 -5.90 35.29 53.77
C LYS A 297 -5.83 34.64 52.40
N SER A 298 -4.70 34.93 51.76
CA SER A 298 -4.05 34.16 50.71
C SER A 298 -4.51 32.70 50.68
N CYS A 299 -5.32 32.38 49.68
CA CYS A 299 -5.48 31.02 49.19
C CYS A 299 -4.09 30.50 48.83
N VAL A 300 -3.66 29.44 49.52
CA VAL A 300 -2.37 28.75 49.41
C VAL A 300 -1.91 28.69 47.96
N ALA A 301 -0.99 29.59 47.62
CA ALA A 301 -0.26 29.55 46.36
C ALA A 301 0.71 28.37 46.42
N VAL A 302 0.56 27.46 45.46
CA VAL A 302 1.46 26.36 45.08
C VAL A 302 2.75 26.30 45.90
N VAL A 303 2.73 25.53 46.99
CA VAL A 303 3.88 25.38 47.88
C VAL A 303 4.74 24.23 47.36
N ASN A 304 5.98 24.54 46.96
CA ASN A 304 6.95 23.54 46.54
C ASN A 304 7.35 22.65 47.75
N MET A 305 7.65 21.36 47.54
CA MET A 305 7.99 20.39 48.61
C MET A 305 9.12 20.87 49.54
N LYS A 306 10.05 21.68 49.03
CA LYS A 306 11.09 22.32 49.84
C LYS A 306 10.53 23.35 50.83
N GLN A 307 9.56 24.14 50.39
CA GLN A 307 8.88 25.15 51.21
C GLN A 307 7.97 24.49 52.26
N ILE A 308 7.28 23.38 51.93
CA ILE A 308 6.50 22.62 52.93
C ILE A 308 7.44 22.08 54.02
N ARG A 309 8.60 21.53 53.63
CA ARG A 309 9.59 21.02 54.59
C ARG A 309 10.13 22.12 55.50
N GLU A 310 10.43 23.28 54.95
CA GLU A 310 10.94 24.44 55.70
C GLU A 310 9.89 25.00 56.66
N LEU A 311 8.63 25.13 56.21
CA LEU A 311 7.50 25.56 57.05
C LEU A 311 7.26 24.59 58.23
N LEU A 312 7.30 23.28 58.00
CA LEU A 312 7.16 22.27 59.07
C LEU A 312 8.37 22.22 60.01
N SER A 313 9.55 22.71 59.58
CA SER A 313 10.78 22.70 60.40
C SER A 313 10.98 24.01 61.18
N SER A 314 10.36 25.10 60.73
CA SER A 314 10.46 26.41 61.39
C SER A 314 9.56 26.46 62.63
N HIS A 315 10.16 26.66 63.81
CA HIS A 315 9.42 26.83 65.08
C HIS A 315 8.82 28.24 65.26
N ALA A 316 8.89 29.09 64.23
CA ALA A 316 8.49 30.49 64.29
C ALA A 316 7.04 30.74 63.84
N ILE A 317 6.37 29.74 63.27
CA ILE A 317 5.01 29.84 62.72
C ILE A 317 4.13 28.82 63.44
N GLU A 318 3.15 29.30 64.21
CA GLU A 318 2.10 28.45 64.77
C GLU A 318 1.13 28.07 63.65
N LEU A 319 1.14 26.80 63.24
CA LEU A 319 0.21 26.24 62.28
C LEU A 319 -1.07 25.80 63.00
N ASP A 320 -2.23 26.15 62.45
CA ASP A 320 -3.52 25.72 63.01
C ASP A 320 -3.97 24.35 62.43
N GLU A 321 -5.03 23.77 62.99
CA GLU A 321 -5.53 22.46 62.57
C GLU A 321 -5.95 22.43 61.08
N ASN A 322 -6.37 23.57 60.53
CA ASN A 322 -6.75 23.68 59.12
C ASN A 322 -5.51 23.74 58.22
N ASP A 323 -4.45 24.43 58.64
CA ASP A 323 -3.16 24.45 57.95
C ASP A 323 -2.56 23.04 57.87
N TYR A 324 -2.61 22.27 58.96
CA TYR A 324 -2.16 20.88 58.96
C TYR A 324 -3.00 19.98 58.03
N LYS A 325 -4.33 20.16 57.99
CA LYS A 325 -5.20 19.43 57.05
C LYS A 325 -4.89 19.77 55.60
N ALA A 326 -4.67 21.05 55.29
CA ALA A 326 -4.31 21.51 53.95
C ALA A 326 -2.93 20.97 53.51
N ILE A 327 -1.93 21.04 54.38
CA ILE A 327 -0.60 20.49 54.12
C ILE A 327 -0.67 18.97 53.93
N THR A 328 -1.45 18.26 54.74
CA THR A 328 -1.61 16.80 54.61
C THR A 328 -2.26 16.42 53.28
N ALA A 329 -3.28 17.15 52.84
CA ALA A 329 -3.92 16.92 51.54
C ALA A 329 -2.94 17.15 50.38
N ILE A 330 -2.17 18.24 50.42
CA ILE A 330 -1.15 18.55 49.40
C ILE A 330 -0.07 17.47 49.35
N LEU A 331 0.40 17.00 50.51
CA LEU A 331 1.41 15.95 50.59
C LEU A 331 0.89 14.60 50.08
N LEU A 332 -0.39 14.28 50.33
CA LEU A 332 -1.03 13.08 49.83
C LEU A 332 -1.17 13.11 48.30
N ASP A 333 -1.60 14.24 47.74
CA ASP A 333 -1.69 14.45 46.29
C ASP A 333 -0.30 14.33 45.64
N LEU A 334 0.72 14.95 46.23
CA LEU A 334 2.10 14.84 45.73
C LEU A 334 2.64 13.40 45.81
N CYS A 335 2.27 12.64 46.84
CA CYS A 335 2.62 11.23 46.96
C CYS A 335 1.97 10.40 45.86
N ASN A 336 0.69 10.64 45.59
CA ASN A 336 -0.08 9.98 44.53
C ASN A 336 0.50 10.29 43.14
N ASP A 337 0.84 11.55 42.86
CA ASP A 337 1.48 11.96 41.60
C ASP A 337 2.83 11.26 41.39
N LYS A 338 3.66 11.19 42.45
CA LYS A 338 4.93 10.47 42.39
C LYS A 338 4.74 8.97 42.17
N GLN A 339 3.72 8.37 42.78
CA GLN A 339 3.37 6.98 42.59
C GLN A 339 2.88 6.70 41.16
N MET A 340 2.08 7.60 40.57
CA MET A 340 1.67 7.53 39.18
C MET A 340 2.86 7.64 38.24
N ALA A 341 3.73 8.63 38.43
CA ALA A 341 4.95 8.80 37.63
C ALA A 341 5.86 7.56 37.68
N LEU A 342 6.06 6.98 38.87
CA LEU A 342 6.80 5.71 39.02
C LEU A 342 6.13 4.56 38.28
N THR A 343 4.80 4.50 38.27
CA THR A 343 4.04 3.46 37.56
C THR A 343 4.20 3.62 36.04
N HIS A 344 4.14 4.84 35.51
CA HIS A 344 4.40 5.11 34.10
C HIS A 344 5.85 4.75 33.70
N LEU A 345 6.84 5.12 34.51
CA LEU A 345 8.24 4.74 34.29
C LEU A 345 8.44 3.22 34.28
N ARG A 346 7.82 2.49 35.21
CA ARG A 346 7.86 1.02 35.23
C ARG A 346 7.25 0.41 33.97
N ARG A 347 6.12 0.94 33.48
CA ARG A 347 5.50 0.49 32.22
C ARG A 347 6.41 0.78 31.02
N ALA A 348 6.98 1.99 30.94
CA ALA A 348 7.90 2.36 29.87
C ALA A 348 9.14 1.45 29.85
N ASN A 349 9.76 1.21 31.02
CA ASN A 349 10.89 0.31 31.12
C ASN A 349 10.54 -1.15 30.75
N LYS A 350 9.33 -1.61 31.06
CA LYS A 350 8.85 -2.93 30.63
C LYS A 350 8.74 -3.02 29.10
N VAL A 351 8.21 -1.99 28.44
CA VAL A 351 8.11 -1.93 26.97
C VAL A 351 9.51 -1.91 26.34
N LEU A 352 10.41 -1.09 26.87
CA LEU A 352 11.80 -1.05 26.41
C LEU A 352 12.50 -2.39 26.60
N GLY A 353 12.32 -3.04 27.76
CA GLY A 353 12.86 -4.38 28.01
C GLY A 353 12.39 -5.42 27.00
N ASN A 354 11.09 -5.46 26.70
CA ASN A 354 10.54 -6.36 25.69
C ASN A 354 11.16 -6.10 24.31
N ARG A 355 11.32 -4.83 23.92
CA ARG A 355 11.89 -4.46 22.62
C ARG A 355 13.37 -4.84 22.52
N VAL A 356 14.12 -4.69 23.61
CA VAL A 356 15.50 -5.16 23.69
C VAL A 356 15.57 -6.68 23.51
N SER A 357 14.74 -7.44 24.21
CA SER A 357 14.69 -8.91 24.05
C SER A 357 14.32 -9.36 22.64
N GLU A 358 13.41 -8.65 21.96
CA GLU A 358 13.05 -8.92 20.57
C GLU A 358 14.23 -8.66 19.63
N VAL A 359 14.96 -7.56 19.82
CA VAL A 359 16.16 -7.23 19.03
C VAL A 359 17.27 -8.24 19.28
N GLU A 360 17.52 -8.63 20.52
CA GLU A 360 18.49 -9.68 20.88
C GLU A 360 18.14 -11.02 20.22
N SER A 361 16.86 -11.39 20.20
CA SER A 361 16.39 -12.61 19.51
C SER A 361 16.61 -12.53 18.00
N HIS A 362 16.40 -11.37 17.38
CA HIS A 362 16.65 -11.18 15.95
C HIS A 362 18.15 -11.27 15.61
N ILE A 363 19.01 -10.68 16.44
CA ILE A 363 20.46 -10.77 16.27
C ILE A 363 20.91 -12.23 16.36
N ALA A 364 20.47 -12.97 17.39
CA ALA A 364 20.81 -14.39 17.55
C ALA A 364 20.37 -15.24 16.34
N ALA A 365 19.19 -14.98 15.78
CA ALA A 365 18.71 -15.68 14.59
C ALA A 365 19.53 -15.34 13.34
N LEU A 366 20.01 -14.10 13.21
CA LEU A 366 20.88 -13.68 12.10
C LEU A 366 22.28 -14.28 12.22
N GLU A 367 22.84 -14.35 13.42
CA GLU A 367 24.12 -15.01 13.69
C GLU A 367 24.07 -16.51 13.34
N ALA A 368 23.00 -17.21 13.74
CA ALA A 368 22.80 -18.62 13.38
C ALA A 368 22.68 -18.83 11.86
N LYS A 369 21.97 -17.94 11.15
CA LYS A 369 21.88 -17.97 9.68
C LYS A 369 23.24 -17.72 9.00
N SER A 370 24.02 -16.78 9.53
CA SER A 370 25.37 -16.48 9.04
C SER A 370 26.32 -17.67 9.21
N GLN A 371 26.28 -18.36 10.36
CA GLN A 371 27.07 -19.57 10.60
C GLN A 371 26.68 -20.70 9.64
N ASN A 372 25.38 -20.95 9.43
CA ASN A 372 24.91 -21.96 8.48
C ASN A 372 25.29 -21.63 7.02
N ALA A 373 25.28 -20.35 6.64
CA ALA A 373 25.71 -19.92 5.30
C ALA A 373 27.22 -20.10 5.07
N ASN A 374 28.04 -20.06 6.12
CA ASN A 374 29.48 -20.31 6.03
C ASN A 374 29.82 -21.81 5.97
N LEU A 375 29.04 -22.67 6.64
CA LEU A 375 29.18 -24.13 6.54
C LEU A 375 28.88 -24.63 5.13
N ASN A 376 27.83 -24.13 4.49
CA ASN A 376 27.45 -24.50 3.12
C ASN A 376 28.42 -24.00 2.03
N LYS A 377 29.46 -23.23 2.37
CA LYS A 377 30.51 -22.79 1.44
C LYS A 377 31.80 -23.61 1.56
N GLN A 378 31.88 -24.52 2.54
CA GLN A 378 33.05 -25.37 2.78
C GLN A 378 32.84 -26.83 2.31
N GLU A 379 31.64 -27.18 1.87
CA GLU A 379 31.33 -28.35 1.03
C GLU A 379 31.31 -27.94 -0.44
#